data_AF-A0A5B0GLU4-F1
#
_entry.id   AF-A0A5B0GLU4-F1
#
_cell.length_a   1.000
_cell.length_b   1.000
_cell.length_c   1.000
_cell.angle_alpha   90.00
_cell.angle_beta   90.00
_cell.angle_gamma   90.00
#
_symmetry.space_group_name_H-M   'P 1'
#
loop_
_entity.id
_entity.type
_entity.pdbx_description
1 polymer ?
#
loop_
_entity_poly.entity_id
_entity_poly.type
_entity_poly.pdbx_seq_one_letter_code
_entity_poly.pdbx_strand_id
1 'polypeptide(L)' 'MVRELADDGFDVAVTCRVLGVRRQGYYEWRSGHKSVRAVENELLLKRITTIHEESRGTYGWPRVHAELTLGL' A
#
# COMPACT_ATOMS: atom_id res chain seq x y z
N MET A 1 3.94 17.21 -8.09
CA MET A 1 3.14 18.22 -7.35
C MET A 1 3.80 18.73 -6.06
N VAL A 2 3.77 18.03 -4.90
CA VAL A 2 4.46 18.55 -3.67
C VAL A 2 5.97 18.61 -3.85
N ARG A 3 6.54 17.59 -4.50
CA ARG A 3 7.99 17.51 -4.81
C ARG A 3 8.45 18.63 -5.74
N GLU A 4 7.75 18.85 -6.84
CA GLU A 4 8.04 19.93 -7.80
C GLU A 4 8.11 21.29 -7.11
N LEU A 5 7.10 21.63 -6.30
CA LEU A 5 7.09 22.89 -5.56
C LEU A 5 8.19 22.96 -4.50
N ALA A 6 8.55 21.84 -3.87
CA ALA A 6 9.70 21.81 -2.98
C ALA A 6 11.03 22.04 -3.72
N ASP A 7 11.15 21.54 -4.95
CA ASP A 7 12.31 21.74 -5.83
C ASP A 7 12.40 23.21 -6.31
N ASP A 8 11.25 23.89 -6.45
CA ASP A 8 11.13 25.33 -6.73
C ASP A 8 11.37 26.23 -5.48
N GLY A 9 11.70 25.64 -4.33
CA GLY A 9 12.03 26.36 -3.10
C GLY A 9 10.84 26.69 -2.19
N PHE A 10 9.64 26.18 -2.49
CA PHE A 10 8.48 26.34 -1.60
C PHE A 10 8.57 25.41 -0.40
N ASP A 11 8.17 25.91 0.76
CA ASP A 11 8.14 25.12 1.98
C ASP A 11 7.13 23.95 1.88
N VAL A 12 7.62 22.73 2.16
CA VAL A 12 6.84 21.49 2.08
C VAL A 12 5.60 21.54 2.97
N ALA A 13 5.68 22.17 4.15
CA ALA A 13 4.55 22.28 5.06
C ALA A 13 3.43 23.15 4.50
N VAL A 14 3.79 24.26 3.84
CA VAL A 14 2.85 25.14 3.15
C VAL A 14 2.22 24.40 1.97
N THR A 15 3.04 23.80 1.11
CA THR A 15 2.57 23.07 -0.06
C THR A 15 1.64 21.91 0.29
N CYS A 16 1.99 21.09 1.30
CA CYS A 16 1.13 20.02 1.78
C CYS A 16 -0.22 20.54 2.29
N ARG A 17 -0.23 21.68 3.00
CA ARG A 17 -1.47 22.29 3.50
C ARG A 17 -2.37 22.76 2.36
N VAL A 18 -1.80 23.46 1.38
CA VAL A 18 -2.53 23.98 0.22
C VAL A 18 -3.13 22.83 -0.62
N LEU A 19 -2.38 21.74 -0.77
CA LEU A 19 -2.80 20.58 -1.57
C LEU A 19 -3.65 19.56 -0.78
N GLY A 20 -3.94 19.80 0.50
CA GLY A 20 -4.70 18.86 1.34
C GLY A 20 -4.00 17.53 1.63
N VAL A 21 -2.68 17.48 1.47
CA VAL A 21 -1.86 16.28 1.73
C VAL A 21 -1.34 16.32 3.16
N ARG A 22 -1.35 15.18 3.86
CA ARG A 22 -0.69 15.07 5.17
C ARG A 22 0.83 15.15 4.98
N ARG A 23 1.49 16.10 5.66
CA ARG A 23 2.95 16.30 5.58
C ARG A 23 3.75 15.04 5.88
N GLN A 24 3.34 14.27 6.89
CA GLN A 24 3.96 13.00 7.23
C GLN A 24 3.88 12.00 6.07
N GLY A 25 2.71 11.88 5.43
CA GLY A 25 2.52 11.03 4.25
C GLY A 25 3.40 11.41 3.07
N TYR A 26 3.70 12.71 2.88
CA TYR A 26 4.67 13.16 1.88
C TYR A 26 6.09 12.63 2.17
N TYR A 27 6.56 12.73 3.41
CA TYR A 27 7.88 12.24 3.79
C TYR A 27 7.96 10.71 3.78
N GLU A 28 6.90 10.01 4.19
CA GLU A 28 6.80 8.55 4.10
C GLU A 28 6.89 8.11 2.63
N TRP A 29 6.11 8.72 1.74
CA TRP A 29 6.20 8.47 0.30
C TRP A 29 7.60 8.78 -0.26
N ARG A 30 8.17 9.95 0.08
CA ARG A 30 9.49 10.37 -0.40
C ARG A 30 10.61 9.45 0.07
N SER A 31 10.50 8.89 1.27
CA SER A 31 11.51 7.99 1.84
C SER A 31 11.63 6.67 1.08
N GLY A 32 10.63 6.31 0.26
CA GLY A 32 10.58 5.03 -0.45
C GLY A 32 10.47 3.82 0.48
N HIS A 33 10.35 4.02 1.80
CA HIS A 33 10.21 2.93 2.76
C HIS A 33 8.79 2.42 2.73
N LYS A 34 8.64 1.13 2.45
CA LYS A 34 7.38 0.43 2.70
C LYS A 34 7.16 0.38 4.20
N SER A 35 6.00 0.83 4.66
CA SER A 35 5.61 0.62 6.05
C SER A 35 5.49 -0.88 6.33
N VAL A 36 5.62 -1.27 7.60
CA VAL A 36 5.42 -2.67 8.02
C VAL A 36 4.11 -3.23 7.46
N ARG A 37 3.03 -2.45 7.55
CA ARG A 37 1.72 -2.78 6.99
C ARG A 37 1.72 -2.96 5.47
N ALA A 38 2.49 -2.15 4.73
CA ALA A 38 2.60 -2.30 3.29
C ALA A 38 3.32 -3.61 2.92
N VAL A 39 4.37 -3.98 3.67
CA VAL A 39 5.07 -5.26 3.50
C VAL A 39 4.15 -6.43 3.83
N GLU A 40 3.41 -6.36 4.93
CA GLU A 40 2.41 -7.37 5.31
C GLU A 40 1.33 -7.53 4.25
N ASN A 41 0.82 -6.43 3.70
CA ASN A 41 -0.17 -6.46 2.62
C ASN A 41 0.39 -7.11 1.35
N GLU A 42 1.65 -6.87 0.99
CA GLU A 42 2.28 -7.53 -0.15
C GLU A 42 2.42 -9.03 0.06
N LEU A 43 2.78 -9.47 1.27
CA LEU A 43 2.84 -10.89 1.61
C LEU A 43 1.44 -11.53 1.60
N LEU A 44 0.44 -10.83 2.14
CA LEU A 44 -0.94 -11.29 2.11
C LEU A 44 -1.47 -11.41 0.68
N LEU A 45 -1.20 -10.42 -0.17
CA LEU A 45 -1.60 -10.44 -1.58
C LEU A 45 -0.98 -11.63 -2.32
N LYS A 46 0.32 -11.90 -2.09
CA LYS A 46 0.98 -13.08 -2.66
C LYS A 46 0.27 -14.36 -2.27
N ARG A 47 -0.10 -14.53 -0.99
CA ARG A 47 -0.84 -15.72 -0.51
C ARG A 47 -2.22 -15.83 -1.16
N ILE A 48 -2.95 -14.73 -1.26
CA ILE A 48 -4.26 -14.67 -1.94
C ILE A 48 -4.14 -15.15 -3.39
N THR A 49 -3.15 -14.62 -4.12
CA THR A 49 -2.91 -14.96 -5.52
C THR A 49 -2.55 -16.44 -5.66
N THR A 50 -1.64 -16.96 -4.83
CA THR A 50 -1.26 -18.37 -4.84
C THR A 50 -2.45 -19.29 -4.62
N ILE A 51 -3.27 -19.05 -3.58
CA ILE A 51 -4.47 -19.86 -3.31
C ILE A 51 -5.44 -19.82 -4.50
N HIS A 52 -5.64 -18.64 -5.09
CA HIS A 52 -6.53 -18.50 -6.24
C HIS A 52 -6.01 -19.28 -7.45
N GLU A 53 -4.71 -19.20 -7.73
CA GLU A 53 -4.05 -19.92 -8.83
C GLU A 53 -4.06 -21.44 -8.61
N GLU A 54 -3.76 -21.92 -7.41
CA GLU A 54 -3.80 -23.34 -7.04
C GLU A 54 -5.21 -23.92 -7.19
N SER A 55 -6.24 -23.12 -6.88
CA SER A 55 -7.64 -23.47 -7.13
C SER A 55 -8.05 -23.42 -8.61
N ARG A 56 -7.12 -23.10 -9.54
CA ARG A 56 -7.38 -22.82 -10.96
C ARG A 56 -8.41 -21.71 -11.18
N GLY A 57 -8.39 -20.71 -10.32
CA GLY A 57 -9.32 -19.57 -10.35
C GLY A 57 -10.74 -19.90 -9.90
N THR A 58 -11.01 -21.11 -9.39
CA THR A 58 -12.36 -21.51 -8.97
C THR A 58 -12.72 -20.98 -7.58
N TYR A 59 -11.74 -20.67 -6.74
CA TYR A 59 -11.99 -20.13 -5.41
C TYR A 59 -12.22 -18.63 -5.48
N GLY A 60 -13.46 -18.21 -5.19
CA GLY A 60 -13.80 -16.82 -4.90
C GLY A 60 -13.39 -16.40 -3.48
N TRP A 61 -13.63 -15.13 -3.14
CA TRP A 61 -13.20 -14.52 -1.87
C TRP A 61 -13.55 -15.34 -0.60
N PRO A 62 -14.71 -16.02 -0.47
CA PRO A 62 -15.02 -16.75 0.76
C PRO A 62 -14.10 -17.95 0.98
N ARG A 63 -13.75 -18.67 -0.09
CA ARG A 63 -12.88 -19.85 -0.02
C ARG A 63 -11.43 -19.45 0.17
N VAL A 64 -10.97 -18.41 -0.54
CA VAL A 64 -9.62 -17.86 -0.31
C VAL A 64 -9.47 -17.34 1.13
N HIS A 65 -10.50 -16.69 1.68
CA HIS A 65 -10.47 -16.25 3.07
C HIS A 65 -10.44 -17.43 4.05
N ALA A 66 -11.21 -18.49 3.78
CA ALA A 66 -11.21 -19.69 4.60
C ALA A 66 -9.81 -20.36 4.61
N GLU A 67 -9.17 -20.48 3.46
CA GLU A 67 -7.78 -20.94 3.32
C GLU A 67 -6.79 -20.11 4.16
N LEU A 68 -6.91 -18.78 4.09
CA LEU A 68 -6.03 -17.87 4.84
C LEU A 68 -6.20 -17.93 6.36
N THR A 69 -7.40 -18.26 6.84
CA THR A 69 -7.75 -18.19 8.27
C THR A 69 -7.82 -19.55 8.95
N LEU A 70 -8.10 -20.61 8.20
CA LEU A 70 -8.34 -21.97 8.69
C LEU A 70 -7.35 -23.01 8.14
N GLY A 71 -6.59 -22.72 7.08
CA GLY A 71 -5.63 -23.64 6.45
C GLY A 71 -6.29 -24.88 5.85
N LEU A 72 -7.31 -24.65 5.01
CA LEU A 72 -8.22 -25.68 4.49
C LEU A 72 -7.72 -26.36 3.20
#